data_AF-A0A7Z9L8W7-F1
#
_entry.id   AF-A0A7Z9L8W7-F1
#
_cell.length_a   1.000
_cell.length_b   1.000
_cell.length_c   1.000
_cell.angle_alpha   90.00
_cell.angle_beta   90.00
_cell.angle_gamma   90.00
#
_symmetry.space_group_name_H-M   'P 1'
#
loop_
_entity.id
_entity.type
_entity.pdbx_description
1 polymer ?
#
loop_
_entity_poly.entity_id
_entity_poly.type
_entity_poly.pdbx_seq_one_letter_code
_entity_poly.pdbx_strand_id
1 'polypeptide(L)' 'MLQQDDVQSAEMLRDACQRVAEQMSKVIVGQQEVVQQLLIALLGQGHCLLIGVPGLAKTLMVRTLARTLSLQFNR' A
#
# COMPACT_ATOMS: atom_id res chain seq x y z
N MET A 1 27.60 -0.87 -11.49
CA MET A 1 27.28 -2.12 -10.78
C MET A 1 26.51 -1.72 -9.53
N LEU A 2 25.27 -2.19 -9.37
CA LEU A 2 24.57 -2.04 -8.09
C LEU A 2 25.37 -2.83 -7.05
N GLN A 3 25.56 -2.25 -5.86
CA GLN A 3 26.25 -2.95 -4.78
C GLN A 3 25.36 -4.13 -4.32
N GLN A 4 25.95 -5.22 -3.82
CA GLN A 4 25.17 -6.39 -3.37
C GLN A 4 24.12 -6.00 -2.30
N ASP A 5 24.43 -4.98 -1.50
CA ASP A 5 23.54 -4.43 -0.47
C ASP A 5 22.29 -3.75 -1.05
N ASP A 6 22.39 -3.09 -2.22
CA ASP A 6 21.26 -2.42 -2.87
C ASP A 6 20.24 -3.44 -3.37
N VAL A 7 20.73 -4.52 -3.97
CA VAL A 7 19.89 -5.62 -4.47
C VAL A 7 19.15 -6.29 -3.31
N GLN A 8 19.86 -6.58 -2.22
CA GLN A 8 19.25 -7.18 -1.04
C GLN A 8 18.19 -6.27 -0.39
N SER A 9 18.47 -4.97 -0.30
CA SER A 9 17.51 -3.98 0.22
C SER A 9 16.24 -3.90 -0.64
N ALA A 10 16.40 -3.95 -1.97
CA ALA A 10 15.27 -3.96 -2.90
C ALA A 10 14.41 -5.22 -2.77
N GLU A 11 15.02 -6.39 -2.58
CA GLU A 11 14.29 -7.64 -2.34
C GLU A 11 13.51 -7.60 -1.03
N MET A 12 14.12 -7.10 0.05
CA MET A 12 13.44 -6.93 1.34
C MET A 12 12.23 -6.00 1.24
N LEU A 13 12.36 -4.90 0.49
CA LEU A 13 11.27 -3.96 0.25
C LEU A 13 10.13 -4.61 -0.54
N ARG A 14 10.46 -5.33 -1.62
CA ARG A 14 9.47 -6.07 -2.43
C ARG A 14 8.67 -7.03 -1.56
N ASP A 15 9.34 -7.83 -0.75
CA ASP A 15 8.70 -8.83 0.10
C ASP A 15 7.84 -8.17 1.20
N ALA A 16 8.29 -7.04 1.76
CA ALA A 16 7.49 -6.26 2.70
C ALA A 16 6.22 -5.70 2.06
N CYS A 17 6.31 -5.11 0.86
CA CYS A 17 5.17 -4.62 0.10
C CYS A 17 4.18 -5.74 -0.22
N GLN A 18 4.68 -6.91 -0.62
CA GLN A 18 3.85 -8.07 -0.89
C GLN A 18 3.08 -8.52 0.36
N ARG A 19 3.74 -8.63 1.52
CA ARG A 19 3.07 -8.96 2.79
C ARG A 19 1.96 -7.97 3.15
N VAL A 20 2.19 -6.67 2.92
CA VAL A 20 1.18 -5.62 3.17
C VAL A 20 -0.01 -5.78 2.21
N ALA A 21 0.25 -5.96 0.91
CA ALA A 21 -0.79 -6.18 -0.08
C ALA A 21 -1.63 -7.43 0.21
N GLU A 22 -1.00 -8.52 0.68
CA GLU A 22 -1.67 -9.75 1.11
C GLU A 22 -2.54 -9.54 2.37
N GLN A 23 -2.12 -8.70 3.32
CA GLN A 23 -3.00 -8.38 4.46
C GLN A 23 -4.19 -7.53 4.01
N MET A 24 -3.98 -6.59 3.09
CA MET A 24 -5.05 -5.75 2.57
C MET A 24 -6.07 -6.55 1.75
N SER A 25 -5.64 -7.55 0.97
CA SER A 25 -6.53 -8.35 0.13
C SER A 25 -7.57 -9.16 0.91
N LYS A 26 -7.33 -9.42 2.21
CA LYS A 26 -8.30 -10.06 3.12
C LYS A 26 -9.56 -9.23 3.36
N VAL A 27 -9.48 -7.91 3.16
CA VAL A 27 -10.57 -6.95 3.41
C VAL A 27 -10.97 -6.22 2.12
N ILE A 28 -10.01 -5.99 1.23
CA ILE A 28 -10.17 -5.20 0.01
C ILE A 28 -10.16 -6.15 -1.19
N VAL A 29 -11.32 -6.34 -1.80
CA VAL A 29 -11.51 -7.24 -2.96
C VAL A 29 -11.50 -6.45 -4.26
N GLY A 30 -10.78 -6.94 -5.27
CA GLY A 30 -10.81 -6.40 -6.64
C GLY A 30 -10.16 -5.03 -6.84
N GLN A 31 -9.32 -4.58 -5.90
CA GLN A 31 -8.64 -3.27 -5.96
C GLN A 31 -7.11 -3.39 -5.81
N GLN A 32 -6.53 -4.47 -6.33
CA GLN A 32 -5.10 -4.78 -6.20
C GLN A 32 -4.22 -3.66 -6.78
N GLU A 33 -4.59 -3.11 -7.93
CA GLU A 33 -3.86 -2.03 -8.58
C GLU A 33 -3.86 -0.76 -7.71
N VAL A 34 -5.01 -0.38 -7.15
CA VAL A 34 -5.10 0.79 -6.25
C VAL A 34 -4.25 0.60 -5.00
N VAL A 35 -4.23 -0.61 -4.44
CA VAL A 35 -3.35 -0.95 -3.31
C VAL A 35 -1.87 -0.77 -3.68
N GLN A 36 -1.45 -1.22 -4.86
CA GLN A 36 -0.08 -0.99 -5.34
C GLN A 36 0.23 0.50 -5.49
N GLN A 37 -0.66 1.28 -6.10
CA GLN A 37 -0.49 2.73 -6.25
C GLN A 37 -0.40 3.46 -4.90
N LEU A 38 -1.15 3.01 -3.89
CA LEU A 38 -1.07 3.53 -2.52
C LEU A 38 0.30 3.27 -1.88
N LEU A 39 0.85 2.06 -2.06
CA LEU A 39 2.17 1.73 -1.55
C LEU A 39 3.27 2.52 -2.26
N ILE A 40 3.16 2.69 -3.58
CA ILE A 40 4.08 3.53 -4.36
C ILE A 40 4.06 4.97 -3.84
N ALA A 41 2.86 5.55 -3.68
CA ALA A 41 2.72 6.91 -3.16
C ALA A 41 3.32 7.03 -1.76
N LEU A 42 3.05 6.09 -0.86
CA LEU A 42 3.57 6.10 0.50
C LEU A 42 5.10 6.04 0.55
N LEU A 43 5.70 5.10 -0.19
CA LEU A 43 7.15 4.91 -0.23
C LEU A 43 7.88 6.07 -0.91
N GLY A 44 7.24 6.67 -1.91
CA GLY A 44 7.71 7.88 -2.58
C GLY A 44 7.46 9.17 -1.80
N GLN A 45 6.90 9.10 -0.57
CA GLN A 45 6.47 10.26 0.22
C GLN A 45 5.52 11.20 -0.55
N GLY A 46 4.76 10.64 -1.50
CA GLY A 46 3.78 11.35 -2.30
C GLY A 46 2.40 11.40 -1.64
N HIS A 47 1.48 12.08 -2.33
CA HIS A 47 0.08 12.15 -1.96
C HIS A 47 -0.78 11.55 -3.06
N CYS A 48 -1.91 10.96 -2.70
CA CYS A 48 -2.86 10.37 -3.64
C CYS A 48 -4.28 10.87 -3.34
N LEU A 49 -5.09 10.97 -4.39
CA LEU A 49 -6.51 11.31 -4.29
C LEU A 49 -7.33 10.11 -4.79
N LEU A 50 -8.09 9.50 -3.88
CA LEU A 50 -8.97 8.37 -4.20
C LEU A 50 -10.32 8.87 -4.71
N ILE A 51 -10.52 8.83 -6.03
CA ILE A 51 -11.77 9.21 -6.69
C ILE A 51 -12.53 7.95 -7.11
N GLY A 52 -13.87 7.99 -7.01
CA GLY A 52 -14.74 6.96 -7.54
C GLY A 52 -16.17 7.12 -7.04
N VAL A 53 -17.09 6.27 -7.49
CA VAL A 53 -18.48 6.31 -7.03
C VAL A 53 -18.64 5.88 -5.56
N PRO A 54 -19.74 6.25 -4.88
CA PRO A 54 -20.04 5.78 -3.53
C PRO A 54 -20.02 4.24 -3.43
N GLY A 55 -19.59 3.69 -2.29
CA GLY A 55 -19.58 2.25 -2.04
C GLY A 55 -18.31 1.49 -2.46
N LEU A 56 -17.36 2.11 -3.17
CA LEU A 56 -16.11 1.45 -3.60
C LEU A 56 -15.03 1.36 -2.51
N ALA A 57 -15.42 1.19 -1.26
CA ALA A 57 -14.50 0.94 -0.14
C ALA A 57 -13.34 1.94 0.05
N LYS A 58 -13.35 3.14 -0.56
CA LYS A 58 -12.25 4.14 -0.47
C LYS A 58 -11.78 4.40 0.96
N THR A 59 -12.74 4.68 1.86
CA THR A 59 -12.47 4.84 3.29
C THR A 59 -11.93 3.57 3.93
N LEU A 60 -12.52 2.43 3.61
CA LEU A 60 -12.11 1.15 4.17
C LEU A 60 -10.67 0.82 3.74
N MET A 61 -10.28 1.17 2.52
CA MET A 61 -8.96 0.96 1.98
C MET A 61 -7.89 1.74 2.74
N VAL A 62 -8.08 3.06 2.91
CA VAL A 62 -7.11 3.89 3.67
C VAL A 62 -7.06 3.47 5.14
N ARG A 63 -8.21 3.17 5.76
CA ARG A 63 -8.26 2.71 7.15
C ARG A 63 -7.58 1.34 7.33
N THR A 64 -7.75 0.44 6.36
CA THR A 64 -7.10 -0.88 6.37
C THR A 64 -5.60 -0.74 6.20
N LEU A 65 -5.14 0.10 5.26
CA LEU A 65 -3.72 0.38 5.07
C LEU A 65 -3.09 0.94 6.36
N ALA A 66 -3.73 1.95 6.97
CA ALA A 66 -3.26 2.54 8.22
C ALA A 66 -3.17 1.49 9.33
N ARG A 67 -4.18 0.63 9.49
CA ARG A 67 -4.14 -0.45 10.47
C ARG A 67 -3.05 -1.48 10.18
N THR A 68 -2.87 -1.90 8.93
CA THR A 68 -1.84 -2.88 8.53
C THR A 68 -0.43 -2.37 8.81
N LEU A 69 -0.20 -1.06 8.63
CA LEU A 69 1.08 -0.42 8.83
C LEU A 69 1.23 0.26 10.20
N SER A 70 0.25 0.12 11.10
CA SER A 70 0.20 0.82 12.40
C SER A 70 0.36 2.35 12.29
N LEU A 71 -0.18 2.95 11.24
CA LEU A 71 -0.21 4.39 11.00
C LEU A 71 -1.45 5.03 11.60
N GLN A 72 -1.38 6.34 11.85
CA GLN A 72 -2.54 7.13 12.22
C GLN A 72 -3.40 7.43 10.99
N PHE A 73 -4.72 7.33 11.16
CA PHE A 73 -5.70 7.71 10.13
C PHE A 73 -6.45 8.95 10.61
N ASN A 74 -6.47 10.01 9.78
CA ASN A 74 -7.21 11.24 10.02
C ASN A 74 -8.14 11.52 8.83
N ARG A 75 -9.37 12.00 9.09
CA ARG A 75 -10.42 12.26 8.08
C ARG A 75 -10.80 13.73 8.07
#